data_AF-A0A4Z1B0M4-F1
#
_entry.id   AF-A0A4Z1B0M4-F1
#
_cell.length_a   1.000
_cell.length_b   1.000
_cell.length_c   1.000
_cell.angle_alpha   90.00
_cell.angle_beta   90.00
_cell.angle_gamma   90.00
#
_symmetry.space_group_name_H-M   'P 1'
#
loop_
_entity.id
_entity.type
_entity.pdbx_description
1 polymer ?
#
loop_
_entity_poly.entity_id
_entity_poly.type
_entity_poly.pdbx_seq_one_letter_code
_entity_poly.pdbx_strand_id
1 'polypeptide(L)'
;MGRTVIPYSRQMQYIESSLGQYRRGLRKPDQEIFDELIRTAKLQVQAGVMASSPYPIDIMLLTMMIDLKKEILRLKKESETFRSQE
;
A
#
# COMPACT_ATOMS: atom_id res chain seq x y z
N MET A 1 30.52 7.92 16.71
CA MET A 1 29.13 7.93 17.21
C MET A 1 28.25 7.32 16.13
N GLY A 2 27.65 6.16 16.39
CA GLY A 2 26.94 5.36 15.39
C GLY A 2 25.78 6.16 14.79
N ARG A 3 25.66 6.14 13.45
CA ARG A 3 24.58 6.81 12.73
C ARG A 3 23.24 6.20 13.19
N THR A 4 22.33 7.02 13.69
CA THR A 4 20.97 6.58 14.02
C THR A 4 20.29 6.05 12.76
N VAL A 5 19.96 4.77 12.74
CA VAL A 5 19.17 4.18 11.64
C VAL A 5 17.77 4.75 11.72
N ILE A 6 17.30 5.35 10.62
CA ILE A 6 15.96 5.93 10.56
C ILE A 6 14.93 4.78 10.67
N PRO A 7 13.98 4.85 11.62
CA PRO A 7 12.93 3.84 11.73
C PRO A 7 12.18 3.68 10.41
N TYR A 8 11.90 2.44 10.01
CA TYR A 8 11.29 2.14 8.71
C TYR A 8 9.96 2.88 8.51
N SER A 9 9.14 3.00 9.56
CA SER A 9 7.90 3.78 9.55
C SER A 9 8.12 5.26 9.16
N ARG A 10 9.20 5.88 9.64
CA ARG A 10 9.57 7.25 9.27
C ARG A 10 10.02 7.33 7.82
N GLN A 11 10.70 6.30 7.30
CA GLN A 11 11.06 6.26 5.89
C GLN A 11 9.81 6.20 4.99
N MET A 12 8.80 5.41 5.37
CA MET A 12 7.50 5.37 4.66
C MET A 12 6.76 6.71 4.70
N GLN A 13 6.82 7.44 5.82
CA GLN A 13 6.24 8.79 5.92
C GLN A 13 6.92 9.78 4.95
N TYR A 14 8.23 9.67 4.73
CA TYR A 14 8.93 10.49 3.74
C TYR A 14 8.47 10.18 2.32
N ILE A 15 8.23 8.90 2.00
CA ILE A 15 7.70 8.48 0.69
C ILE A 15 6.27 9.01 0.49
N GLU A 16 5.38 8.87 1.46
CA GLU A 16 4.04 9.46 1.38
C GLU A 16 4.10 10.98 1.15
N SER A 17 4.96 11.66 1.89
CA SER A 17 5.13 13.12 1.75
C SER A 17 5.65 13.51 0.38
N SER A 18 6.59 12.74 -0.20
CA SER A 18 7.13 13.01 -1.54
C SER A 18 6.09 12.80 -2.65
N LEU A 19 5.13 11.90 -2.44
CA LEU A 19 4.00 11.65 -3.34
C LEU A 19 2.88 12.71 -3.22
N GLY A 20 2.99 13.68 -2.32
CA GLY A 20 1.95 14.68 -2.10
C GLY A 20 1.61 15.53 -3.34
N GLN A 21 2.60 15.87 -4.17
CA GLN A 21 2.36 16.57 -5.43
C GLN A 21 1.63 15.69 -6.45
N TYR A 22 2.02 14.43 -6.56
CA TYR A 22 1.35 13.45 -7.41
C TYR A 22 -0.12 13.31 -7.01
N ARG A 23 -0.39 13.09 -5.71
CA ARG A 23 -1.76 13.04 -5.17
C ARG A 23 -2.56 14.29 -5.54
N ARG A 24 -2.01 15.49 -5.38
CA ARG A 24 -2.71 16.74 -5.74
C ARG A 24 -3.04 16.85 -7.23
N GLY A 25 -2.26 16.21 -8.11
CA GLY A 25 -2.52 16.17 -9.55
C GLY A 25 -3.62 15.20 -9.96
N LEU A 26 -4.04 14.28 -9.09
CA LEU A 26 -5.11 13.32 -9.35
C LEU A 26 -6.50 13.97 -9.31
N ARG A 27 -7.47 13.39 -10.03
CA ARG A 27 -8.89 13.76 -9.89
C ARG A 27 -9.36 13.43 -8.47
N LYS A 28 -10.38 14.14 -7.96
CA LYS A 28 -10.89 13.92 -6.60
C LYS A 28 -11.18 12.45 -6.25
N PRO A 29 -11.88 11.66 -7.09
CA PRO A 29 -12.12 10.25 -6.78
C PRO A 29 -10.83 9.43 -6.67
N ASP A 30 -9.85 9.71 -7.54
CA ASP A 30 -8.57 9.02 -7.55
C ASP A 30 -7.70 9.40 -6.34
N GLN A 31 -7.87 10.60 -5.77
CA GLN A 31 -7.20 11.00 -4.53
C GLN A 31 -7.65 10.15 -3.34
N GLU A 32 -8.95 9.83 -3.26
CA GLU A 32 -9.50 8.99 -2.19
C GLU A 32 -8.95 7.56 -2.30
N ILE A 33 -8.89 7.01 -3.51
CA ILE A 33 -8.28 5.70 -3.77
C ILE A 33 -6.79 5.71 -3.39
N PHE A 34 -6.06 6.78 -3.76
CA PHE A 34 -4.66 6.93 -3.40
C PHE A 34 -4.45 6.93 -1.88
N ASP A 35 -5.28 7.65 -1.13
CA ASP A 35 -5.17 7.70 0.33
C ASP A 35 -5.42 6.34 0.98
N GLU A 36 -6.39 5.58 0.44
CA GLU A 36 -6.64 4.21 0.88
C GLU A 36 -5.44 3.30 0.62
N LEU A 37 -4.86 3.36 -0.58
CA LEU A 37 -3.67 2.58 -0.92
C LEU A 37 -2.49 2.90 0.02
N ILE A 38 -2.23 4.18 0.30
CA ILE A 38 -1.17 4.60 1.25
C ILE A 38 -1.45 4.08 2.66
N ARG A 39 -2.72 4.13 3.12
CA ARG A 39 -3.12 3.56 4.41
C ARG A 39 -2.84 2.05 4.46
N THR A 40 -3.24 1.31 3.43
CA THR A 40 -3.00 -0.14 3.33
C THR A 40 -1.51 -0.47 3.37
N ALA A 41 -0.68 0.27 2.63
CA ALA A 41 0.77 0.07 2.64
C ALA A 41 1.39 0.22 4.02
N LYS A 42 0.93 1.19 4.82
CA LYS A 42 1.42 1.43 6.19
C LYS A 42 1.06 0.34 7.19
N LEU A 43 0.05 -0.50 6.92
CA LEU A 43 -0.31 -1.61 7.81
C LEU A 43 0.77 -2.69 7.86
N GLN A 44 1.60 -2.82 6.82
CA GLN A 44 2.64 -3.85 6.71
C GLN A 44 4.05 -3.33 6.97
N VAL A 45 4.21 -2.34 7.86
CA VAL A 45 5.53 -1.81 8.28
C VAL A 45 6.48 -2.94 8.70
N GLN A 46 5.97 -3.97 9.39
CA GLN A 46 6.80 -5.09 9.88
C GLN A 46 7.41 -5.90 8.73
N ALA A 47 6.64 -6.14 7.66
CA ALA A 47 7.16 -6.84 6.48
C ALA A 47 8.31 -6.05 5.84
N GLY A 48 8.20 -4.73 5.79
CA GLY A 48 9.28 -3.86 5.29
C GLY A 48 10.51 -3.81 6.18
N VAL A 49 10.33 -3.80 7.51
CA VAL A 49 11.44 -3.96 8.47
C VAL A 49 12.16 -5.28 8.24
N MET A 50 11.43 -6.39 8.12
CA MET A 50 12.01 -7.71 7.89
C MET A 50 12.73 -7.81 6.55
N ALA A 51 12.16 -7.24 5.50
CA ALA A 51 12.76 -7.24 4.17
C ALA A 51 14.07 -6.43 4.10
N SER A 52 14.32 -5.53 5.07
CA SER A 52 15.48 -4.63 5.08
C SER A 52 15.67 -3.92 3.72
N SER A 53 14.56 -3.61 3.04
CA SER A 53 14.61 -3.02 1.70
C SER A 53 15.22 -1.62 1.76
N PRO A 54 16.17 -1.28 0.87
CA PRO A 54 16.73 0.07 0.77
C PRO A 54 15.72 1.10 0.23
N TYR A 55 14.65 0.64 -0.43
CA TYR A 55 13.61 1.48 -1.02
C TYR A 55 12.23 1.09 -0.44
N PRO A 56 11.73 1.84 0.56
CA PRO A 56 10.44 1.53 1.19
C PRO A 56 9.26 1.53 0.22
N ILE A 57 9.33 2.32 -0.85
CA ILE A 57 8.28 2.37 -1.87
C ILE A 57 8.03 1.00 -2.53
N ASP A 58 9.06 0.18 -2.74
CA ASP A 58 8.90 -1.14 -3.37
C ASP A 58 8.03 -2.05 -2.49
N ILE A 59 8.25 -2.01 -1.17
CA ILE A 59 7.46 -2.80 -0.22
C ILE A 59 6.05 -2.23 -0.06
N MET A 60 5.91 -0.89 -0.09
CA MET A 60 4.61 -0.24 -0.07
C MET A 60 3.76 -0.67 -1.29
N LEU A 61 4.34 -0.61 -2.49
CA LEU A 61 3.68 -1.02 -3.73
C LEU A 61 3.34 -2.52 -3.72
N LEU A 62 4.27 -3.38 -3.29
CA LEU A 62 4.01 -4.81 -3.19
C LEU A 62 2.87 -5.11 -2.20
N THR A 63 2.83 -4.40 -1.07
CA THR A 63 1.73 -4.52 -0.09
C THR A 63 0.39 -4.14 -0.71
N MET A 64 0.32 -3.00 -1.39
CA MET A 64 -0.89 -2.56 -2.08
C MET A 64 -1.36 -3.59 -3.12
N MET A 65 -0.42 -4.14 -3.91
CA MET A 65 -0.72 -5.15 -4.93
C MET A 65 -1.24 -6.47 -4.33
N ILE A 66 -0.67 -6.90 -3.21
CA ILE A 66 -1.16 -8.09 -2.49
C ILE A 66 -2.59 -7.87 -2.02
N ASP A 67 -2.89 -6.68 -1.48
CA ASP A 67 -4.23 -6.37 -0.97
C ASP A 67 -5.27 -6.31 -2.09
N LEU A 68 -4.95 -5.61 -3.20
CA LEU A 68 -5.78 -5.61 -4.41
C LEU A 68 -6.02 -7.04 -4.95
N LYS A 69 -4.99 -7.89 -4.92
CA LYS A 69 -5.15 -9.29 -5.35
C LYS A 69 -6.11 -10.06 -4.45
N LYS A 70 -6.09 -9.83 -3.14
CA LYS A 70 -7.04 -10.44 -2.20
C LYS A 70 -8.47 -10.00 -2.49
N GLU A 71 -8.69 -8.71 -2.75
CA GLU A 71 -10.01 -8.18 -3.12
C GLU A 71 -10.53 -8.79 -4.41
N ILE A 72 -9.68 -8.87 -5.45
CA ILE A 72 -10.04 -9.54 -6.71
C ILE A 72 -10.44 -11.00 -6.47
N LEU A 73 -9.68 -11.74 -5.65
CA LEU A 73 -10.00 -13.13 -5.33
C LEU A 73 -11.31 -13.26 -4.55
N ARG A 74 -11.58 -12.35 -3.61
CA ARG A 74 -12.83 -12.28 -2.86
C ARG A 74 -14.01 -12.05 -3.80
N LEU A 75 -13.93 -11.03 -4.66
CA LEU A 75 -14.99 -10.69 -5.62
C LEU A 75 -15.25 -11.82 -6.62
N LYS A 76 -14.20 -12.51 -7.08
CA LYS A 76 -14.36 -13.70 -7.95
C LYS A 76 -15.12 -14.81 -7.25
N LYS A 77 -14.79 -15.10 -6.00
CA LYS A 77 -15.47 -16.12 -5.20
C LYS A 77 -16.94 -15.76 -4.95
N GLU A 78 -17.23 -14.50 -4.66
CA GLU A 78 -18.60 -13.99 -4.50
C GLU A 78 -19.40 -14.15 -5.81
N SER A 79 -18.82 -13.75 -6.94
CA SER A 79 -19.44 -13.91 -8.26
C SER A 79 -19.73 -15.39 -8.62
N GLU A 80 -18.81 -16.30 -8.32
CA GLU A 80 -19.01 -17.74 -8.51
C GLU A 80 -20.12 -18.29 -7.61
N THR A 81 -20.24 -17.77 -6.38
CA THR A 81 -21.28 -18.16 -5.42
C THR A 81 -22.66 -17.71 -5.92
N PHE A 82 -22.78 -16.47 -6.40
CA PHE A 82 -24.03 -15.96 -6.96
C PHE A 82 -24.47 -16.74 -8.20
N ARG A 83 -23.54 -17.05 -9.11
CA ARG A 83 -23.85 -17.82 -10.32
C ARG A 83 -24.26 -19.27 -10.02
N SER A 84 -23.85 -19.83 -8.89
CA SER A 84 -24.22 -21.19 -8.47
C SER A 84 -25.59 -21.25 -7.78
N GLN A 85 -26.20 -20.10 -7.49
CA GLN A 85 -27.52 -19.98 -6.86
C GLN A 85 -28.66 -19.71 -7.85
N GLU A 86 -28.33 -19.42 -9.11
CA GLU A 86 -29.26 -19.38 -10.26
C GLU A 86 -29.34 -20.74 -10.95
#